data_AF-Q5NXI0-F1
#
_entry.id   AF-Q5NXI0-F1
#
_cell.length_a   1.000
_cell.length_b   1.000
_cell.length_c   1.000
_cell.angle_alpha   90.00
_cell.angle_beta   90.00
_cell.angle_gamma   90.00
#
_symmetry.space_group_name_H-M   'P 1'
#
loop_
_entity.id
_entity.type
_entity.pdbx_description
1 polymer ?
#
loop_
_entity_poly.entity_id
_entity_poly.type
_entity_poly.pdbx_seq_one_letter_code
_entity_poly.pdbx_strand_id
1 'polypeptide(L)' 'MTFDGLNEVDSGNPFVGRYFRIKFSPTSGFSRIGNEFAEMQLNMTVLKDDTRLGAGLSQYMEFLMV' A
#
# COMPACT_ATOMS: atom_id res chain seq x y z
N MET A 1 -0.49 5.03 -4.40
CA MET A 1 0.50 4.90 -3.30
C MET A 1 1.63 4.04 -3.80
N THR A 2 2.85 4.38 -3.40
CA THR A 2 4.03 3.56 -3.66
C THR A 2 4.53 3.06 -2.31
N PHE A 3 4.80 1.76 -2.24
CA PHE A 3 5.50 1.12 -1.14
C PHE A 3 6.86 0.69 -1.67
N ASP A 4 7.92 1.11 -1.00
CA ASP A 4 9.29 0.70 -1.28
C ASP A 4 9.77 -0.08 -0.06
N GLY A 5 10.16 -1.34 -0.26
CA GLY A 5 10.50 -2.21 0.85
C GLY A 5 11.22 -3.47 0.43
N LEU A 6 11.40 -4.37 1.39
CA LEU A 6 12.07 -5.65 1.18
C LEU A 6 11.04 -6.77 1.10
N ASN A 7 11.21 -7.64 0.12
CA ASN A 7 10.41 -8.83 -0.01
C ASN A 7 11.05 -9.95 0.81
N GLU A 8 10.60 -10.13 2.05
CA GLU A 8 11.14 -11.17 2.95
C GLU A 8 10.91 -12.60 2.42
N VAL A 9 9.90 -12.81 1.56
CA VAL A 9 9.67 -14.11 0.90
C VAL A 9 10.74 -14.39 -0.17
N ASP A 10 11.33 -13.33 -0.75
CA ASP A 10 12.38 -13.41 -1.75
C ASP A 10 13.73 -12.94 -1.18
N SER A 11 14.15 -13.58 -0.09
CA SER A 11 15.46 -13.35 0.54
C SER A 11 15.73 -11.90 0.97
N GLY A 12 14.70 -11.09 1.15
CA GLY A 12 14.83 -9.67 1.47
C GLY A 12 15.23 -8.81 0.27
N ASN A 13 15.04 -9.27 -0.96
CA ASN A 13 15.31 -8.46 -2.15
C ASN A 13 14.42 -7.21 -2.19
N PRO A 14 14.93 -6.06 -2.66
CA PRO A 14 14.14 -4.85 -2.75
C PRO A 14 13.01 -5.00 -3.77
N PHE A 15 11.85 -4.45 -3.45
CA PHE A 15 10.73 -4.37 -4.37
C PHE A 15 9.96 -3.07 -4.19
N VAL A 16 9.34 -2.61 -5.28
CA VAL A 16 8.48 -1.44 -5.28
C VAL A 16 7.07 -1.86 -5.70
N GLY A 17 6.10 -1.66 -4.80
CA GLY A 17 4.68 -1.86 -5.06
C GLY A 17 3.98 -0.55 -5.37
N ARG A 18 3.33 -0.44 -6.54
CA ARG A 18 2.51 0.71 -6.91
C ARG A 18 1.03 0.32 -6.90
N TYR A 19 0.25 0.99 -6.06
CA TYR A 19 -1.20 0.87 -5.96
C TYR A 19 -1.86 2.07 -6.64
N PHE A 20 -2.66 1.83 -7.68
CA PHE A 20 -3.08 2.87 -8.62
C PHE A 20 -4.10 3.84 -8.03
N ARG A 21 -5.20 3.31 -7.50
CA ARG A 21 -6.26 4.11 -6.88
C ARG A 21 -6.49 3.61 -5.47
N ILE A 22 -6.33 4.51 -4.50
CA ILE A 22 -6.50 4.20 -3.09
C ILE A 22 -7.48 5.18 -2.47
N LYS A 23 -8.33 4.68 -1.58
CA LYS A 23 -9.16 5.50 -0.72
C LYS A 23 -8.80 5.17 0.72
N PHE A 24 -8.28 6.16 1.44
CA PHE A 24 -8.13 6.04 2.89
C PHE A 24 -9.48 6.20 3.55
N SER A 25 -9.80 5.30 4.47
CA SER A 25 -10.88 5.54 5.43
C SER A 25 -10.42 6.58 6.45
N PRO A 26 -11.35 7.35 7.05
CA PRO A 26 -11.02 8.16 8.21
C PRO A 26 -10.28 7.32 9.26
N THR A 27 -9.19 7.85 9.81
CA THR A 27 -8.52 7.20 10.94
C THR A 27 -9.44 7.21 12.17
N SER A 28 -9.32 6.21 13.03
CA SER A 28 -10.00 6.17 14.33
C SER A 28 -9.47 7.24 15.31
N GLY A 29 -8.33 7.85 14.98
CA GLY A 29 -7.69 8.91 15.76
C GLY A 29 -6.17 8.71 15.81
N PHE A 30 -5.49 9.70 16.36
CA PHE A 30 -4.06 9.61 16.66
C PHE A 30 -3.89 9.61 18.18
N SER A 31 -3.52 8.45 18.74
CA SER A 31 -3.37 8.33 20.20
C SER A 31 -2.03 8.93 20.61
N ARG A 32 -2.08 10.11 21.22
CA ARG A 32 -0.89 10.88 21.64
C ARG A 32 -0.60 10.80 23.13
N ILE A 33 -1.55 10.34 23.93
CA ILE A 33 -1.48 10.34 25.38
C ILE A 33 -1.66 8.90 25.84
N GLY A 34 -0.59 8.33 26.38
CA GLY A 34 -0.55 6.95 26.86
C GLY A 34 0.86 6.56 27.29
N ASN A 35 0.99 5.34 27.81
CA ASN A 35 2.28 4.76 28.19
C ASN A 35 3.00 4.06 27.03
N GLU A 36 2.32 3.93 25.88
CA GLU A 36 2.82 3.30 24.67
C GLU A 36 3.27 4.34 23.65
N PHE A 37 4.01 3.91 22.62
CA PHE A 37 4.36 4.77 21.50
C PHE A 37 3.10 5.25 20.78
N ALA A 38 3.12 6.51 20.36
CA ALA A 38 2.01 7.09 19.61
C ALA A 38 1.83 6.35 18.28
N GLU A 39 0.62 5.86 18.04
CA GLU A 39 0.25 5.11 16.84
C GLU A 39 -0.92 5.80 16.13
N MET A 40 -0.89 5.75 14.79
CA MET A 40 -2.02 6.11 13.94
C MET A 40 -2.35 4.96 13.01
N GLN A 41 -3.48 4.31 13.25
CA GLN A 41 -3.96 3.28 12.36
C GLN A 41 -4.56 3.90 11.09
N LEU A 42 -4.06 3.47 9.94
CA LEU A 42 -4.58 3.83 8.63
C LEU A 42 -5.20 2.60 7.97
N ASN A 43 -6.42 2.76 7.47
CA ASN A 43 -7.11 1.75 6.68
C ASN A 43 -7.30 2.28 5.26
N MET A 44 -7.06 1.42 4.26
CA MET A 44 -7.20 1.80 2.85
C MET A 44 -7.90 0.73 2.05
N THR A 45 -8.65 1.18 1.04
CA THR A 45 -9.24 0.32 0.01
C THR A 45 -8.58 0.64 -1.32
N VAL A 46 -8.06 -0.39 -2.00
CA VAL A 46 -7.58 -0.26 -3.37
C VAL A 46 -8.79 -0.36 -4.31
N LEU A 47 -8.98 0.67 -5.13
CA LEU A 47 -10.06 0.75 -6.10
C LEU A 47 -9.56 0.36 -7.48
N LYS A 48 -10.47 -0.14 -8.30
CA LYS A 48 -10.19 -0.45 -9.70
C LYS A 48 -9.84 0.82 -10.47
N ASP A 49 -8.80 0.75 -11.29
CA ASP A 49 -8.46 1.74 -12.30
C ASP A 49 -8.95 1.29 -13.68
N ASP A 50 -10.09 1.84 -14.10
CA ASP A 50 -10.73 1.50 -15.38
C ASP A 50 -9.97 2.02 -16.61
N THR A 51 -8.94 2.84 -16.42
CA THR A 51 -8.11 3.34 -17.54
C THR A 51 -6.99 2.37 -17.91
N ARG A 52 -6.68 1.40 -17.05
CA ARG A 52 -5.69 0.35 -17.30
C ARG A 52 -6.34 -0.79 -18.07
N LEU A 53 -6.19 -0.75 -19.38
CA LEU A 53 -6.79 -1.70 -20.31
C LEU A 53 -5.68 -2.53 -20.96
N GLY A 54 -5.88 -3.83 -21.10
CA GLY A 54 -4.93 -4.74 -21.75
C GLY A 54 -4.89 -6.11 -21.08
N ALA A 55 -4.68 -7.16 -21.88
CA ALA A 55 -4.53 -8.51 -21.37
C ALA A 55 -3.30 -8.61 -20.45
N GLY A 56 -3.46 -9.23 -19.28
CA GLY A 56 -2.39 -9.40 -18.30
C GLY A 56 -2.06 -8.18 -17.44
N LEU A 57 -2.69 -7.02 -17.67
CA LEU A 57 -2.50 -5.85 -16.82
C LEU A 57 -3.44 -5.90 -15.62
N SER A 58 -2.86 -5.80 -14.42
CA SER A 58 -3.63 -5.53 -13.21
C SER A 58 -4.22 -4.12 -13.26
N GLN A 59 -5.46 -3.99 -12.80
CA GLN A 59 -6.19 -2.72 -12.66
C GLN A 59 -6.12 -2.15 -11.24
N TYR A 60 -5.37 -2.78 -10.34
CA TYR A 60 -5.31 -2.38 -8.92
C TYR A 60 -3.89 -1.99 -8.49
N MET A 61 -2.91 -2.78 -8.91
CA MET A 61 -1.53 -2.65 -8.47
C MET A 61 -0.53 -3.34 -9.40
N GLU A 62 0.73 -2.95 -9.31
CA GLU A 62 1.87 -3.63 -9.95
C GLU A 62 3.06 -3.66 -9.00
N PHE A 63 3.96 -4.61 -9.22
CA PHE A 63 5.22 -4.73 -8.50
C PHE A 63 6.38 -4.69 -9.48
N LEU A 64 7.43 -3.98 -9.09
CA LEU A 64 8.73 -4.01 -9.74
C LEU A 64 9.71 -4.68 -8.77
N MET A 65 10.33 -5.77 -9.20
CA MET A 65 11.53 -6.29 -8.54
C MET A 65 12.72 -5.45 -9.00
N VAL A 66 13.58 -5.07 -8.05
CA VAL A 66 14.74 -4.21 -8.29
C VAL A 66 16.02 -5.03 -8.22
#